data_AF-A0A8K0SE18-F1
#
_entry.id   AF-A0A8K0SE18-F1
#
_cell.length_a   1.000
_cell.length_b   1.000
_cell.length_c   1.000
_cell.angle_alpha   90.00
_cell.angle_beta   90.00
_cell.angle_gamma   90.00
#
_symmetry.space_group_name_H-M   'P 1'
#
loop_
_entity.id
_entity.type
_entity.pdbx_description
1 polymer ?
#
loop_
_entity_poly.entity_id
_entity_poly.type
_entity_poly.pdbx_seq_one_letter_code
_entity_poly.pdbx_strand_id
1 'polypeptide(L)'
;MPTLLDALRERTQVDCDTMDYELAKELGPFVDCTSNQAIAYFELSRPATGDSLLHHDALIKEAIKSARDQLQQLQGPITFEEFVVEIMMVKLQLLFIPYVTGYVHVQTNTKYSYCTKSTIENAKRIVAIFEALAPELGTKRLCIKIPSTWEGLQACMALEFEGIRTLATTMFCMEQAVLAERVGCTYIAPYVNELKVHFDKG
;
A
#
# COMPACT_ATOMS: atom_id res chain seq x y z
N MET A 1 33.44 5.88 2.49
CA MET A 1 33.05 6.05 3.90
C MET A 1 31.59 5.65 4.01
N PRO A 2 31.17 4.88 5.04
CA PRO A 2 29.77 4.52 5.22
C PRO A 2 28.92 5.78 5.40
N THR A 3 27.75 5.80 4.77
CA THR A 3 26.76 6.87 4.91
C THR A 3 25.93 6.69 6.19
N LEU A 4 25.15 7.70 6.58
CA LEU A 4 24.18 7.53 7.67
C LEU A 4 23.11 6.47 7.36
N LEU A 5 22.74 6.31 6.08
CA LEU A 5 21.83 5.26 5.64
C LEU A 5 22.43 3.86 5.86
N ASP A 6 23.73 3.69 5.61
CA ASP A 6 24.43 2.43 5.88
C ASP A 6 24.43 2.11 7.39
N ALA A 7 24.68 3.12 8.23
CA ALA A 7 24.64 2.95 9.69
C ALA A 7 23.24 2.59 10.22
N LEU A 8 22.16 3.09 9.59
CA LEU A 8 20.78 2.74 9.93
C LEU A 8 20.47 1.29 9.60
N ARG A 9 20.90 0.81 8.43
CA ARG A 9 20.70 -0.58 7.97
C ARG A 9 21.32 -1.63 8.89
N GLU A 10 22.38 -1.28 9.61
CA GLU A 10 23.01 -2.18 10.59
C GLU A 10 22.16 -2.39 11.85
N ARG A 11 21.19 -1.52 12.13
CA ARG A 11 20.47 -1.47 13.41
C ARG A 11 18.96 -1.63 13.27
N THR A 12 18.42 -1.29 12.11
CA THR A 12 16.98 -1.24 11.85
C THR A 12 16.69 -1.71 10.43
N GLN A 13 15.52 -2.34 10.25
CA GLN A 13 14.98 -2.60 8.92
C GLN A 13 14.58 -1.27 8.28
N VAL A 14 15.12 -0.98 7.10
CA VAL A 14 14.83 0.26 6.39
C VAL A 14 13.83 -0.03 5.27
N ASP A 15 12.65 0.55 5.42
CA ASP A 15 11.56 0.45 4.44
C ASP A 15 11.48 1.72 3.60
N CYS A 16 10.82 1.61 2.45
CA CYS A 16 10.58 2.72 1.55
C CYS A 16 9.14 3.24 1.66
N ASP A 17 8.92 4.52 1.95
CA ASP A 17 7.59 5.15 1.97
C ASP A 17 7.43 6.09 0.77
N THR A 18 7.44 5.51 -0.42
CA THR A 18 7.25 6.18 -1.72
C THR A 18 6.66 5.20 -2.72
N MET A 19 6.10 5.72 -3.81
CA MET A 19 5.69 4.92 -4.98
C MET A 19 6.61 5.15 -6.19
N ASP A 20 7.71 5.90 -6.01
CA ASP A 20 8.79 6.04 -6.98
C ASP A 20 9.78 4.86 -6.89
N TYR A 21 9.61 3.87 -7.78
CA TYR A 21 10.46 2.67 -7.80
C TYR A 21 11.90 2.96 -8.26
N GLU A 22 12.15 4.08 -8.95
CA GLU A 22 13.49 4.45 -9.41
C GLU A 22 14.38 4.81 -8.19
N LEU A 23 13.79 5.47 -7.19
CA LEU A 23 14.45 5.71 -5.91
C LEU A 23 14.78 4.41 -5.19
N ALA A 24 13.85 3.44 -5.18
CA ALA A 24 14.11 2.13 -4.58
C ALA A 24 15.29 1.40 -5.24
N LYS A 25 15.41 1.54 -6.56
CA LYS A 25 16.52 1.01 -7.35
C LYS A 25 17.85 1.71 -7.05
N GLU A 26 17.85 3.03 -6.93
CA GLU A 26 19.07 3.82 -6.72
C GLU A 26 19.59 3.71 -5.28
N LEU A 27 18.69 3.86 -4.30
CA LEU A 27 19.03 3.98 -2.90
C LEU A 27 18.90 2.69 -2.11
N GLY A 28 18.46 1.59 -2.72
CA GLY A 28 18.32 0.29 -2.06
C GLY A 28 19.62 -0.28 -1.47
N PRO A 29 19.55 -1.43 -0.78
CA PRO A 29 18.37 -2.26 -0.59
C PRO A 29 17.40 -1.70 0.47
N PHE A 30 16.11 -2.01 0.28
CA PHE A 30 15.04 -1.81 1.26
C PHE A 30 14.47 -3.17 1.68
N VAL A 31 13.90 -3.24 2.89
CA VAL A 31 13.21 -4.43 3.36
C VAL A 31 11.81 -4.44 2.78
N ASP A 32 10.93 -3.54 3.21
CA ASP A 32 9.57 -3.42 2.71
C ASP A 32 9.36 -2.10 1.93
N CYS A 33 8.24 -1.97 1.20
CA CYS A 33 7.75 -0.67 0.75
C CYS A 33 6.29 -0.45 1.12
N THR A 34 5.95 0.78 1.47
CA THR A 34 4.59 1.16 1.88
C THR A 34 3.96 2.13 0.92
N SER A 35 2.64 2.03 0.79
CA SER A 35 1.83 2.91 -0.05
C SER A 35 0.74 3.60 0.75
N ASN A 36 0.23 4.69 0.21
CA ASN A 36 -1.05 5.30 0.58
C ASN A 36 -1.61 6.05 -0.64
N GLN A 37 -2.88 6.46 -0.58
CA GLN A 37 -3.55 7.09 -1.71
C GLN A 37 -2.92 8.44 -2.11
N ALA A 38 -2.36 9.19 -1.16
CA ALA A 38 -1.75 10.49 -1.46
C ALA A 38 -0.44 10.32 -2.23
N ILE A 39 0.45 9.43 -1.76
CA ILE A 39 1.72 9.12 -2.44
C ILE A 39 1.44 8.58 -3.84
N ALA A 40 0.49 7.65 -3.98
CA ALA A 40 0.13 7.11 -5.29
C ALA A 40 -0.44 8.17 -6.23
N TYR A 41 -1.28 9.09 -5.73
CA TYR A 41 -1.81 10.19 -6.53
C TYR A 41 -0.69 11.10 -7.06
N PHE A 42 0.25 11.52 -6.19
CA PHE A 42 1.37 12.36 -6.60
C PHE A 42 2.28 11.65 -7.59
N GLU A 43 2.55 10.37 -7.39
CA GLU A 43 3.37 9.59 -8.31
C GLU A 43 2.69 9.41 -9.67
N LEU A 44 1.42 9.01 -9.71
CA LEU A 44 0.67 8.85 -10.96
C LEU A 44 0.49 10.18 -11.72
N SER A 45 0.46 11.30 -10.99
CA SER A 45 0.34 12.65 -11.56
C SER A 45 1.69 13.29 -11.90
N ARG A 46 2.81 12.59 -11.68
CA ARG A 46 4.16 13.08 -11.96
C ARG A 46 4.33 13.37 -13.45
N PRO A 47 4.69 14.60 -13.86
CA PRO A 47 4.94 14.91 -15.27
C PRO A 47 6.13 14.12 -15.81
N ALA A 48 6.03 13.67 -17.06
CA ALA A 48 7.19 13.14 -17.79
C ALA A 48 8.11 14.28 -18.22
N THR A 49 9.40 13.99 -18.40
CA THR A 49 10.35 14.97 -18.91
C THR A 49 10.10 15.21 -20.40
N GLY A 50 9.71 16.43 -20.78
CA GLY A 50 9.73 16.88 -22.18
C GLY A 50 8.43 16.78 -22.98
N ASP A 51 7.34 16.26 -22.42
CA ASP A 51 6.01 16.20 -23.06
C ASP A 51 4.88 16.45 -22.04
N SER A 52 3.68 16.82 -22.51
CA SER A 52 2.44 16.94 -21.70
C SER A 52 1.90 15.59 -21.18
N LEU A 53 2.74 14.55 -21.14
CA LEU A 53 2.40 13.20 -20.72
C LEU A 53 2.78 12.97 -19.26
N LEU A 54 2.10 12.01 -18.62
CA LEU A 54 2.43 11.56 -17.27
C LEU A 54 3.54 10.52 -17.33
N HIS A 55 4.43 10.51 -16.33
CA HIS A 55 5.51 9.52 -16.22
C HIS A 55 4.95 8.09 -16.21
N HIS A 56 3.79 7.87 -15.59
CA HIS A 56 3.09 6.58 -15.52
C HIS A 56 1.92 6.44 -16.52
N ASP A 57 1.89 7.19 -17.63
CA ASP A 57 0.79 7.15 -18.61
C ASP A 57 0.50 5.73 -19.13
N ALA A 58 1.54 4.95 -19.42
CA ALA A 58 1.39 3.56 -19.86
C ALA A 58 0.75 2.67 -18.77
N LEU A 59 1.20 2.80 -17.51
CA LEU A 59 0.65 2.05 -16.38
C LEU A 59 -0.82 2.38 -16.16
N ILE A 60 -1.21 3.66 -16.26
CA ILE A 60 -2.60 4.10 -16.13
C ILE A 60 -3.46 3.50 -17.25
N LYS A 61 -3.01 3.59 -18.50
CA LYS A 61 -3.72 3.00 -19.65
C LYS A 61 -3.87 1.48 -19.52
N GLU A 62 -2.81 0.80 -19.08
CA GLU A 62 -2.87 -0.63 -18.81
C GLU A 62 -3.83 -0.98 -17.67
N ALA A 63 -3.85 -0.21 -16.57
CA ALA A 63 -4.78 -0.45 -15.47
C ALA A 63 -6.24 -0.35 -15.93
N ILE A 64 -6.56 0.67 -16.74
CA ILE A 64 -7.88 0.84 -17.36
C ILE A 64 -8.21 -0.36 -18.27
N LYS A 65 -7.25 -0.83 -19.06
CA LYS A 65 -7.43 -1.99 -19.94
C LYS A 65 -7.65 -3.27 -19.13
N SER A 66 -6.80 -3.55 -18.14
CA SER A 66 -6.93 -4.69 -17.23
C SER A 66 -8.28 -4.69 -16.52
N ALA A 67 -8.79 -3.52 -16.12
CA ALA A 67 -10.10 -3.39 -15.49
C ALA A 67 -11.27 -3.79 -16.43
N ARG A 68 -11.17 -3.49 -17.72
CA ARG A 68 -12.20 -3.83 -18.72
C ARG A 68 -12.12 -5.27 -19.20
N ASP A 69 -10.91 -5.82 -19.21
CA ASP A 69 -10.65 -7.11 -19.85
C ASP A 69 -10.41 -8.19 -18.78
N GLN A 70 -9.16 -8.33 -18.33
CA GLN A 70 -8.68 -9.45 -17.51
C GLN A 70 -9.30 -9.52 -16.10
N LEU A 71 -9.63 -8.38 -15.51
CA LEU A 71 -10.00 -8.26 -14.10
C LEU A 71 -11.45 -7.85 -13.89
N GLN A 72 -12.26 -7.69 -14.95
CA GLN A 72 -13.63 -7.16 -14.86
C GLN A 72 -14.50 -7.88 -13.80
N GLN A 73 -14.31 -9.19 -13.64
CA GLN A 73 -15.05 -10.03 -12.69
C GLN A 73 -14.74 -9.70 -11.22
N LEU A 74 -13.60 -9.07 -10.94
CA LEU A 74 -13.18 -8.73 -9.59
C LEU A 74 -13.78 -7.41 -9.10
N GLN A 75 -14.34 -6.57 -9.98
CA GLN A 75 -14.82 -5.22 -9.63
C GLN A 75 -15.84 -5.26 -8.48
N GLY A 76 -16.86 -6.11 -8.55
CA GLY A 76 -17.94 -6.11 -7.57
C GLY A 76 -18.78 -4.83 -7.64
N PRO A 77 -19.27 -4.29 -6.50
CA PRO A 77 -20.27 -3.22 -6.49
C PRO A 77 -19.70 -1.78 -6.58
N ILE A 78 -18.38 -1.61 -6.69
CA ILE A 78 -17.73 -0.29 -6.69
C ILE A 78 -17.77 0.35 -8.08
N THR A 79 -17.46 1.65 -8.16
CA THR A 79 -17.37 2.32 -9.46
C THR A 79 -16.17 1.82 -10.26
N PHE A 80 -16.21 2.01 -11.58
CA PHE A 80 -15.11 1.64 -12.45
C PHE A 80 -13.81 2.39 -12.09
N GLU A 81 -13.93 3.67 -11.72
CA GLU A 81 -12.80 4.52 -11.32
C GLU A 81 -12.17 4.04 -10.00
N GLU A 82 -12.98 3.70 -9.00
CA GLU A 82 -12.48 3.12 -7.74
C GLU A 82 -11.72 1.82 -8.02
N PHE A 83 -12.24 0.98 -8.92
CA PHE A 83 -11.60 -0.28 -9.28
C PHE A 83 -10.28 -0.09 -10.04
N VAL A 84 -10.23 0.85 -10.98
CA VAL A 84 -8.99 1.21 -11.70
C VAL A 84 -7.93 1.74 -10.71
N VAL A 85 -8.31 2.54 -9.71
CA VAL A 85 -7.39 3.01 -8.67
C VAL A 85 -6.80 1.84 -7.88
N GLU A 86 -7.59 0.85 -7.49
CA GLU A 86 -7.07 -0.35 -6.81
C GLU A 86 -6.06 -1.12 -7.68
N ILE A 87 -6.34 -1.25 -8.99
CA ILE A 87 -5.41 -1.87 -9.94
C ILE A 87 -4.12 -1.07 -10.07
N MET A 88 -4.20 0.27 -10.15
CA MET A 88 -3.02 1.13 -10.22
C MET A 88 -2.18 1.04 -8.95
N MET A 89 -2.79 0.99 -7.77
CA MET A 89 -2.10 0.79 -6.49
C MET A 89 -1.30 -0.52 -6.48
N VAL A 90 -1.89 -1.62 -6.95
CA VAL A 90 -1.20 -2.91 -7.07
C VAL A 90 -0.09 -2.86 -8.11
N LYS A 91 -0.35 -2.31 -9.32
CA LYS A 91 0.65 -2.21 -10.39
C LYS A 91 1.88 -1.40 -9.96
N LEU A 92 1.69 -0.27 -9.28
CA LEU A 92 2.81 0.51 -8.73
C LEU A 92 3.63 -0.31 -7.74
N GLN A 93 2.99 -1.04 -6.83
CA GLN A 93 3.71 -1.89 -5.87
C GLN A 93 4.44 -3.06 -6.52
N LEU A 94 3.92 -3.61 -7.63
CA LEU A 94 4.64 -4.63 -8.38
C LEU A 94 5.96 -4.11 -8.99
N LEU A 95 6.08 -2.81 -9.28
CA LEU A 95 7.35 -2.22 -9.72
C LEU A 95 8.44 -2.26 -8.63
N PHE A 96 8.07 -2.33 -7.35
CA PHE A 96 9.01 -2.38 -6.23
C PHE A 96 9.51 -3.78 -5.92
N ILE A 97 8.77 -4.84 -6.29
CA ILE A 97 9.10 -6.23 -5.94
C ILE A 97 10.57 -6.61 -6.23
N PRO A 98 11.19 -6.21 -7.37
CA PRO A 98 12.60 -6.52 -7.64
C PRO A 98 13.61 -5.81 -6.73
N TYR A 99 13.21 -4.73 -6.05
CA TYR A 99 14.09 -3.83 -5.30
C TYR A 99 13.90 -3.91 -3.77
N VAL A 100 12.89 -4.68 -3.32
CA VAL A 100 12.60 -4.92 -1.90
C VAL A 100 12.72 -6.41 -1.59
N THR A 101 13.09 -6.74 -0.35
CA THR A 101 13.34 -8.13 0.06
C THR A 101 12.18 -8.75 0.85
N GLY A 102 11.39 -7.94 1.52
CA GLY A 102 10.18 -8.30 2.27
C GLY A 102 8.90 -7.91 1.52
N TYR A 103 7.96 -7.26 2.16
CA TYR A 103 6.60 -7.08 1.64
C TYR A 103 6.40 -5.75 0.91
N VAL A 104 5.42 -5.74 0.01
CA VAL A 104 4.81 -4.52 -0.50
C VAL A 104 3.48 -4.31 0.22
N HIS A 105 3.29 -3.12 0.80
CA HIS A 105 2.11 -2.83 1.59
C HIS A 105 1.11 -2.03 0.76
N VAL A 106 -0.06 -2.59 0.46
CA VAL A 106 -1.11 -1.92 -0.34
C VAL A 106 -2.21 -1.43 0.59
N GLN A 107 -2.46 -0.11 0.59
CA GLN A 107 -3.47 0.48 1.47
C GLN A 107 -4.90 0.30 0.93
N THR A 108 -5.81 -0.12 1.80
CA THR A 108 -7.26 -0.16 1.51
C THR A 108 -7.81 1.24 1.27
N ASN A 109 -8.85 1.35 0.44
CA ASN A 109 -9.56 2.59 0.18
C ASN A 109 -10.08 3.21 1.50
N THR A 110 -9.59 4.40 1.83
CA THR A 110 -9.89 5.08 3.09
C THR A 110 -11.34 5.52 3.21
N LYS A 111 -12.10 5.56 2.10
CA LYS A 111 -13.56 5.72 2.12
C LYS A 111 -14.26 4.67 3.00
N TYR A 112 -13.69 3.47 3.13
CA TYR A 112 -14.29 2.37 3.88
C TYR A 112 -13.78 2.25 5.32
N SER A 113 -12.93 3.16 5.80
CA SER A 113 -12.23 3.03 7.10
C SER A 113 -13.17 2.82 8.31
N TYR A 114 -14.43 3.24 8.21
CA TYR A 114 -15.44 3.09 9.27
C TYR A 114 -16.50 2.02 8.93
N CYS A 115 -16.16 1.07 8.05
CA CYS A 115 -16.99 -0.06 7.70
C CYS A 115 -16.14 -1.33 7.58
N THR A 116 -16.25 -2.21 8.58
CA THR A 116 -15.49 -3.47 8.63
C THR A 116 -15.74 -4.32 7.39
N LYS A 117 -17.00 -4.51 7.01
CA LYS A 117 -17.37 -5.33 5.84
C LYS A 117 -16.75 -4.80 4.55
N SER A 118 -16.90 -3.51 4.27
CA SER A 118 -16.37 -2.91 3.04
C SER A 118 -14.84 -2.87 3.03
N THR A 119 -14.19 -2.72 4.18
CA THR A 119 -12.73 -2.83 4.31
C THR A 119 -12.24 -4.24 3.97
N ILE A 120 -12.90 -5.28 4.51
CA ILE A 120 -12.58 -6.68 4.19
C ILE A 120 -12.80 -6.97 2.69
N GLU A 121 -13.92 -6.52 2.12
CA GLU A 121 -14.22 -6.71 0.70
C GLU A 121 -13.18 -6.04 -0.20
N ASN A 122 -12.75 -4.82 0.14
CA ASN A 122 -11.69 -4.12 -0.57
C ASN A 122 -10.33 -4.81 -0.41
N ALA A 123 -9.96 -5.23 0.80
CA ALA A 123 -8.72 -5.97 1.05
C ALA A 123 -8.65 -7.25 0.21
N LYS A 124 -9.71 -8.07 0.21
CA LYS A 124 -9.80 -9.31 -0.57
C LYS A 124 -9.73 -9.05 -2.08
N ARG A 125 -10.33 -7.96 -2.55
CA ARG A 125 -10.23 -7.56 -3.96
C ARG A 125 -8.80 -7.16 -4.34
N ILE A 126 -8.10 -6.40 -3.48
CA ILE A 126 -6.67 -6.07 -3.67
C ILE A 126 -5.82 -7.34 -3.75
N VAL A 127 -6.05 -8.30 -2.84
CA VAL A 127 -5.37 -9.61 -2.86
C VAL A 127 -5.61 -10.34 -4.18
N ALA A 128 -6.86 -10.41 -4.64
CA ALA A 128 -7.21 -11.07 -5.90
C ALA A 128 -6.62 -10.36 -7.13
N ILE A 129 -6.57 -9.02 -7.13
CA ILE A 129 -5.90 -8.25 -8.19
C ILE A 129 -4.40 -8.57 -8.20
N PHE A 130 -3.74 -8.60 -7.03
CA PHE A 130 -2.32 -8.92 -6.93
C PHE A 130 -2.01 -10.33 -7.46
N GLU A 131 -2.76 -11.33 -7.03
CA GLU A 131 -2.60 -12.72 -7.48
C GLU A 131 -2.86 -12.87 -8.99
N ALA A 132 -3.82 -12.13 -9.54
CA ALA A 132 -4.10 -12.15 -10.98
C ALA A 132 -3.02 -11.46 -11.83
N LEU A 133 -2.34 -10.45 -11.28
CA LEU A 133 -1.29 -9.69 -11.97
C LEU A 133 0.12 -10.27 -11.79
N ALA A 134 0.37 -11.00 -10.70
CA ALA A 134 1.66 -11.63 -10.39
C ALA A 134 1.48 -13.04 -9.80
N PRO A 135 0.89 -13.98 -10.56
CA PRO A 135 0.55 -15.32 -10.06
C PRO A 135 1.76 -16.12 -9.55
N GLU A 136 2.95 -15.88 -10.10
CA GLU A 136 4.20 -16.50 -9.67
C GLU A 136 4.64 -16.12 -8.25
N LEU A 137 4.23 -14.94 -7.76
CA LEU A 137 4.50 -14.49 -6.40
C LEU A 137 3.47 -15.03 -5.39
N GLY A 138 2.29 -15.41 -5.88
CA GLY A 138 1.10 -15.59 -5.05
C GLY A 138 0.86 -14.36 -4.18
N THR A 139 0.46 -14.55 -2.93
CA THR A 139 0.21 -13.46 -1.96
C THR A 139 1.33 -13.30 -0.93
N LYS A 140 2.45 -14.01 -1.10
CA LYS A 140 3.52 -14.13 -0.08
C LYS A 140 4.31 -12.84 0.15
N ARG A 141 4.25 -11.91 -0.79
CA ARG A 141 4.96 -10.62 -0.76
C ARG A 141 4.00 -9.45 -0.49
N LEU A 142 2.72 -9.72 -0.20
CA LEU A 142 1.70 -8.69 -0.01
C LEU A 142 1.31 -8.57 1.46
N CYS A 143 1.17 -7.33 1.93
CA CYS A 143 0.52 -6.99 3.20
C CYS A 143 -0.53 -5.90 2.97
N ILE A 144 -1.71 -6.05 3.56
CA ILE A 144 -2.81 -5.10 3.39
C ILE A 144 -2.73 -4.04 4.49
N LYS A 145 -2.55 -2.78 4.10
CA LYS A 145 -2.45 -1.65 5.03
C LYS A 145 -3.83 -1.04 5.28
N ILE A 146 -4.25 -1.02 6.54
CA ILE A 146 -5.62 -0.66 6.97
C ILE A 146 -5.54 0.44 8.05
N PRO A 147 -6.32 1.54 7.92
CA PRO A 147 -6.43 2.54 8.98
C PRO A 147 -6.91 1.93 10.30
N SER A 148 -6.23 2.25 11.41
CA SER A 148 -6.49 1.70 12.75
C SER A 148 -7.67 2.35 13.47
N THR A 149 -8.80 2.47 12.78
CA THR A 149 -10.12 2.70 13.40
C THR A 149 -10.58 1.43 14.12
N TRP A 150 -11.66 1.52 14.90
CA TRP A 150 -12.26 0.33 15.50
C TRP A 150 -12.66 -0.69 14.42
N GLU A 151 -13.40 -0.25 13.40
CA GLU A 151 -13.85 -1.09 12.30
C GLU A 151 -12.71 -1.67 11.47
N GLY A 152 -11.64 -0.89 11.27
CA GLY A 152 -10.43 -1.30 10.57
C GLY A 152 -9.67 -2.39 11.32
N LEU A 153 -9.52 -2.27 12.64
CA LEU A 153 -8.88 -3.31 13.45
C LEU A 153 -9.72 -4.59 13.55
N GLN A 154 -11.05 -4.48 13.54
CA GLN A 154 -11.92 -5.66 13.36
C GLN A 154 -11.73 -6.31 11.99
N ALA A 155 -11.52 -5.52 10.93
CA ALA A 155 -11.19 -6.05 9.61
C ALA A 155 -9.83 -6.74 9.60
N CYS A 156 -8.81 -6.16 10.25
CA CYS A 156 -7.51 -6.80 10.43
C CYS A 156 -7.65 -8.17 11.11
N MET A 157 -8.41 -8.27 12.21
CA MET A 157 -8.65 -9.54 12.90
C MET A 157 -9.19 -10.62 11.95
N ALA A 158 -10.21 -10.28 11.17
CA ALA A 158 -10.84 -11.23 10.25
C ALA A 158 -9.89 -11.65 9.12
N LEU A 159 -9.13 -10.70 8.57
CA LEU A 159 -8.19 -10.95 7.48
C LEU A 159 -7.00 -11.79 7.92
N GLU A 160 -6.42 -11.50 9.09
CA GLU A 160 -5.31 -12.27 9.66
C GLU A 160 -5.75 -13.70 10.01
N PHE A 161 -6.99 -13.88 10.52
CA PHE A 161 -7.57 -15.20 10.74
C PHE A 161 -7.68 -16.02 9.44
N GLU A 162 -7.92 -15.35 8.31
CA GLU A 162 -7.94 -15.97 6.97
C GLU A 162 -6.53 -16.09 6.34
N GLY A 163 -5.47 -15.69 7.04
CA GLY A 163 -4.08 -15.76 6.56
C GLY A 163 -3.66 -14.61 5.63
N ILE A 164 -4.45 -13.53 5.57
CA ILE A 164 -4.12 -12.29 4.85
C ILE A 164 -3.41 -11.35 5.82
N ARG A 165 -2.11 -11.12 5.60
CA ARG A 165 -1.28 -10.24 6.42
C ARG A 165 -1.78 -8.80 6.35
N THR A 166 -1.78 -8.13 7.49
CA THR A 166 -2.26 -6.76 7.65
C THR A 166 -1.26 -5.86 8.37
N LEU A 167 -1.28 -4.59 8.00
CA LEU A 167 -0.61 -3.49 8.67
C LEU A 167 -1.65 -2.53 9.23
N ALA A 168 -1.60 -2.21 10.52
CA ALA A 168 -2.41 -1.15 11.12
C ALA A 168 -1.72 0.22 10.97
N THR A 169 -2.27 1.13 10.15
CA THR A 169 -1.75 2.49 9.93
C THR A 169 -2.61 3.55 10.61
N THR A 170 -2.30 4.85 10.45
CA THR A 170 -2.99 5.99 11.09
C THR A 170 -3.15 5.81 12.60
N MET A 171 -2.05 5.38 13.22
CA MET A 171 -1.98 5.04 14.64
C MET A 171 -1.30 6.18 15.40
N PHE A 172 -2.03 6.75 16.35
CA PHE A 172 -1.67 7.96 17.09
C PHE A 172 -1.71 7.79 18.61
N CYS A 173 -2.28 6.69 19.11
CA CYS A 173 -2.35 6.41 20.54
C CYS A 173 -1.97 4.97 20.89
N MET A 174 -1.65 4.74 22.16
CA MET A 174 -1.22 3.44 22.67
C MET A 174 -2.34 2.39 22.60
N GLU A 175 -3.60 2.82 22.74
CA GLU A 175 -4.76 1.94 22.66
C GLU A 175 -4.89 1.31 21.27
N GLN A 176 -4.61 2.07 20.20
CA GLN A 176 -4.56 1.54 18.84
C GLN A 176 -3.44 0.51 18.68
N ALA A 177 -2.25 0.78 19.24
CA ALA A 177 -1.12 -0.14 19.18
C ALA A 177 -1.40 -1.46 19.92
N VAL A 178 -1.93 -1.38 21.15
CA VAL A 178 -2.30 -2.55 21.95
C VAL A 178 -3.41 -3.35 21.26
N LEU A 179 -4.39 -2.68 20.66
CA LEU A 179 -5.46 -3.39 19.96
C LEU A 179 -4.95 -4.04 18.66
N ALA A 180 -4.07 -3.37 17.90
CA ALA A 180 -3.45 -3.93 16.70
C ALA A 180 -2.68 -5.22 16.99
N GLU A 181 -1.94 -5.28 18.10
CA GLU A 181 -1.29 -6.50 18.57
C GLU A 181 -2.31 -7.60 18.88
N ARG A 182 -3.37 -7.28 19.64
CA ARG A 182 -4.40 -8.25 20.03
C ARG A 182 -5.20 -8.83 18.87
N VAL A 183 -5.39 -8.06 17.79
CA VAL A 183 -6.08 -8.54 16.58
C VAL A 183 -5.15 -9.30 15.64
N GLY A 184 -3.86 -9.39 15.97
CA GLY A 184 -2.88 -10.17 15.22
C GLY A 184 -2.32 -9.47 13.98
N CYS A 185 -2.36 -8.13 13.92
CA CYS A 185 -1.72 -7.41 12.82
C CYS A 185 -0.24 -7.81 12.67
N THR A 186 0.15 -8.18 11.46
CA THR A 186 1.56 -8.49 11.12
C THR A 186 2.47 -7.27 11.34
N TYR A 187 1.97 -6.07 11.05
CA TYR A 187 2.71 -4.81 11.21
C TYR A 187 1.85 -3.72 11.87
N ILE A 188 2.52 -2.75 12.50
CA ILE A 188 1.92 -1.49 12.93
C ILE A 188 2.73 -0.31 12.40
N ALA A 189 2.07 0.80 12.07
CA ALA A 189 2.71 2.04 11.65
C ALA A 189 2.25 3.21 12.55
N PRO A 190 2.85 3.36 13.75
CA PRO A 190 2.63 4.52 14.60
C PRO A 190 3.24 5.77 13.97
N TYR A 191 2.48 6.86 13.92
CA TYR A 191 2.92 8.11 13.33
C TYR A 191 3.71 8.90 14.38
N VAL A 192 4.99 9.18 14.08
CA VAL A 192 5.89 9.94 14.96
C VAL A 192 5.68 11.45 14.83
N ASN A 193 5.26 11.89 13.64
CA ASN A 193 5.00 13.30 13.39
C ASN A 193 3.76 13.77 14.18
N GLU A 194 3.84 14.97 14.76
CA GLU A 194 2.67 15.62 15.33
C GLU A 194 1.60 15.81 14.25
N LEU A 195 0.33 15.49 14.52
CA LEU A 195 -0.78 15.72 13.57
C LEU A 195 -0.73 17.13 12.94
N LYS A 196 -0.29 18.11 13.74
CA LYS A 196 -0.11 19.52 13.36
C LYS A 196 0.77 19.73 12.11
N VAL A 197 1.82 18.92 11.89
CA VAL A 197 2.71 19.11 10.72
C VAL A 197 2.03 18.83 9.38
N HIS A 198 0.87 18.18 9.40
CA HIS A 198 0.07 17.94 8.20
C HIS A 198 -0.94 19.06 7.91
N PHE A 199 -1.16 19.98 8.86
CA PHE A 199 -2.15 21.05 8.75
C PHE A 199 -1.53 22.45 8.77
N ASP A 200 -0.39 22.59 9.43
CA ASP A 200 0.30 23.87 9.54
C ASP A 200 1.30 24.01 8.39
N LYS A 201 1.16 25.13 7.65
CA LYS A 201 2.23 25.58 6.78
C LYS A 201 3.35 26.08 7.69
N GLY A 202 4.42 25.30 7.78
CA GLY A 202 5.65 25.72 8.47
C GLY A 202 6.16 27.08 8.01
#